data_AF-A0A1F5DVM6-F1
#
_entry.id   AF-A0A1F5DVM6-F1
#
_cell.length_a   1.000
_cell.length_b   1.000
_cell.length_c   1.000
_cell.angle_alpha   90.00
_cell.angle_beta   90.00
_cell.angle_gamma   90.00
#
_symmetry.space_group_name_H-M   'P 1'
#
loop_
_entity.id
_entity.type
_entity.pdbx_description
1 polymer ?
#
loop_
_entity_poly.entity_id
_entity_poly.type
_entity_poly.pdbx_seq_one_letter_code
_entity_poly.pdbx_strand_id
1 'polypeptide(L)'
;MAVKMTSDYVDLLNEAVARELQVSIQYMLQHTKMEKLIRKVIPENILLDKTTYEAVGKFLKEISIQEMKHAAAIMERIYYLGGQATTKSKKPVVGGSLSEFAKLGVEAEEEALILYRRIIDESRKVGDYESHELFEKIYGEEEGHLFKFQEYVKVRDESEGDSGETSEWRKIYTEDYFALLNKAVASEISAIVQYTNQHEKAALLSLRMKETPLEVITEKNKTKAISDLLKGIFMQEMEHLEKISERIYLLEGEATVNPEPLPKVGDTADDFLRLDHKAENDAIVLYRKIIEEAMKRGDTLTRRMFEDIVIQEEGHYWKFDDYLR
;
A
#
# COMPACT_ATOMS: atom_id res chain seq x y z
N MET A 1 13.34 -28.71 8.50
CA MET A 1 13.53 -27.34 8.99
C MET A 1 14.09 -27.40 10.40
N ALA A 2 15.00 -26.48 10.75
CA ALA A 2 15.61 -26.43 12.09
C ALA A 2 14.65 -25.89 13.17
N VAL A 3 13.60 -25.17 12.77
CA VAL A 3 12.59 -24.59 13.65
C VAL A 3 11.31 -25.45 13.60
N LYS A 4 10.73 -25.75 14.76
CA LYS A 4 9.45 -26.48 14.85
C LYS A 4 8.28 -25.51 14.70
N MET A 5 7.72 -25.43 13.49
CA MET A 5 6.56 -24.58 13.21
C MET A 5 5.26 -25.10 13.81
N THR A 6 4.49 -24.19 14.40
CA THR A 6 3.12 -24.40 14.87
C THR A 6 2.19 -23.45 14.12
N SER A 7 0.90 -23.81 14.02
CA SER A 7 -0.11 -22.89 13.46
C SER A 7 -0.10 -21.58 14.23
N ASP A 8 -0.13 -21.64 15.55
CA ASP A 8 -0.16 -20.47 16.43
C ASP A 8 1.00 -19.49 16.18
N TYR A 9 2.20 -19.98 15.82
CA TYR A 9 3.33 -19.11 15.53
C TYR A 9 3.19 -18.46 14.15
N VAL A 10 2.72 -19.19 13.13
CA VAL A 10 2.42 -18.62 11.81
C VAL A 10 1.27 -17.62 11.89
N ASP A 11 0.25 -17.91 12.70
CA ASP A 11 -0.87 -17.01 12.95
C ASP A 11 -0.40 -15.72 13.62
N LEU A 12 0.52 -15.81 14.58
CA LEU A 12 1.14 -14.64 15.22
C LEU A 12 1.94 -13.78 14.22
N LEU A 13 2.68 -14.38 13.30
CA LEU A 13 3.36 -13.63 12.24
C LEU A 13 2.37 -13.00 11.25
N ASN A 14 1.27 -13.70 10.95
CA ASN A 14 0.19 -13.16 10.13
C ASN A 14 -0.57 -12.01 10.80
N GLU A 15 -0.66 -11.97 12.13
CA GLU A 15 -1.14 -10.79 12.86
C GLU A 15 -0.27 -9.56 12.56
N ALA A 16 1.05 -9.73 12.49
CA ALA A 16 1.97 -8.65 12.13
C ALA A 16 1.79 -8.22 10.66
N VAL A 17 1.72 -9.17 9.71
CA VAL A 17 1.44 -8.84 8.29
C VAL A 17 0.13 -8.05 8.15
N ALA A 18 -0.93 -8.50 8.80
CA ALA A 18 -2.23 -7.83 8.75
C ALA A 18 -2.18 -6.40 9.29
N ARG A 19 -1.35 -6.16 10.30
CA ARG A 19 -1.10 -4.84 10.90
C ARG A 19 -0.30 -3.95 9.96
N GLU A 20 0.82 -4.42 9.40
CA GLU A 20 1.63 -3.64 8.45
C GLU A 20 0.86 -3.23 7.20
N LEU A 21 0.05 -4.14 6.65
CA LEU A 21 -0.83 -3.81 5.53
C LEU A 21 -1.85 -2.73 5.91
N GLN A 22 -2.43 -2.80 7.12
CA GLN A 22 -3.37 -1.78 7.61
C GLN A 22 -2.70 -0.41 7.69
N VAL A 23 -1.56 -0.30 8.38
CA VAL A 23 -0.91 0.99 8.64
C VAL A 23 -0.25 1.57 7.39
N SER A 24 0.26 0.74 6.48
CA SER A 24 0.76 1.19 5.19
C SER A 24 -0.33 1.92 4.38
N ILE A 25 -1.50 1.29 4.22
CA ILE A 25 -2.64 1.89 3.51
C ILE A 25 -3.14 3.12 4.27
N GLN A 26 -3.24 3.03 5.60
CA GLN A 26 -3.68 4.14 6.44
C GLN A 26 -2.81 5.39 6.27
N TYR A 27 -1.49 5.25 6.38
CA TYR A 27 -0.56 6.36 6.30
C TYR A 27 -0.47 6.92 4.89
N MET A 28 -0.57 6.08 3.85
CA MET A 28 -0.69 6.56 2.46
C MET A 28 -1.96 7.41 2.29
N LEU A 29 -3.11 6.93 2.76
CA LEU A 29 -4.36 7.69 2.65
C LEU A 29 -4.35 8.98 3.50
N GLN A 30 -3.72 8.96 4.68
CA GLN A 30 -3.50 10.18 5.47
C GLN A 30 -2.57 11.18 4.76
N HIS A 31 -1.51 10.71 4.10
CA HIS A 31 -0.64 11.55 3.24
C HIS A 31 -1.46 12.20 2.14
N THR A 32 -2.19 11.41 1.36
CA THR A 32 -2.98 11.93 0.23
C THR A 32 -4.13 12.86 0.66
N LYS A 33 -4.68 12.66 1.87
CA LYS A 33 -5.71 13.55 2.46
C LYS A 33 -5.17 14.93 2.83
N MET A 34 -3.85 15.12 2.91
CA MET A 34 -3.23 16.44 3.13
C MET A 34 -3.68 17.47 2.10
N GLU A 35 -3.88 17.07 0.84
CA GLU A 35 -4.36 17.95 -0.23
C GLU A 35 -5.72 18.61 0.08
N LYS A 36 -6.60 17.86 0.77
CA LYS A 36 -7.89 18.39 1.24
C LYS A 36 -7.71 19.36 2.40
N LEU A 37 -6.78 19.08 3.30
CA LEU A 37 -6.57 19.87 4.52
C LEU A 37 -5.84 21.19 4.23
N ILE A 38 -4.80 21.18 3.39
CA ILE A 38 -4.04 22.39 3.00
C ILE A 38 -4.96 23.47 2.46
N ARG A 39 -5.93 23.08 1.63
CA ARG A 39 -6.88 24.00 0.98
C ARG A 39 -7.85 24.67 1.95
N LYS A 40 -8.08 24.09 3.13
CA LYS A 40 -8.94 24.70 4.15
C LYS A 40 -8.28 25.88 4.85
N VAL A 41 -6.95 26.05 4.73
CA VAL A 41 -6.19 26.96 5.61
C VAL A 41 -5.28 27.92 4.83
N ILE A 42 -5.76 28.33 3.66
CA ILE A 42 -5.06 29.15 2.68
C ILE A 42 -4.61 30.56 3.17
N PRO A 43 -5.27 31.29 4.09
CA PRO A 43 -4.92 32.71 4.32
C PRO A 43 -3.50 32.96 4.85
N GLU A 44 -2.98 32.08 5.70
CA GLU A 44 -1.67 32.25 6.36
C GLU A 44 -0.56 31.45 5.67
N ASN A 45 -0.91 30.30 5.07
CA ASN A 45 0.02 29.41 4.38
C ASN A 45 0.47 29.92 2.99
N ILE A 46 -0.25 30.87 2.38
CA ILE A 46 0.13 31.50 1.09
C ILE A 46 1.52 32.16 1.13
N LEU A 47 2.00 32.58 2.30
CA LEU A 47 3.26 33.31 2.45
C LEU A 47 4.45 32.41 2.80
N LEU A 48 4.26 31.09 2.88
CA LEU A 48 5.30 30.14 3.28
C LEU A 48 5.79 29.33 2.08
N ASP A 49 7.11 29.18 1.96
CA ASP A 49 7.74 28.28 0.98
C ASP A 49 7.53 26.79 1.32
N LYS A 50 7.07 26.50 2.54
CA LYS A 50 6.74 25.16 3.01
C LYS A 50 5.69 25.20 4.12
N THR A 51 4.66 24.36 4.03
CA THR A 51 3.60 24.26 5.04
C THR A 51 3.82 23.09 6.01
N THR A 52 3.16 23.13 7.17
CA THR A 52 3.13 22.00 8.12
C THR A 52 2.59 20.74 7.45
N TYR A 53 1.57 20.87 6.61
CA TYR A 53 0.97 19.75 5.90
C TYR A 53 1.93 19.08 4.91
N GLU A 54 2.73 19.85 4.15
CA GLU A 54 3.75 19.27 3.27
C GLU A 54 4.85 18.54 4.07
N ALA A 55 5.23 19.08 5.23
CA ALA A 55 6.19 18.42 6.10
C ALA A 55 5.64 17.11 6.69
N VAL A 56 4.37 17.09 7.09
CA VAL A 56 3.71 15.92 7.67
C VAL A 56 3.41 14.88 6.59
N GLY A 57 2.83 15.28 5.46
CA GLY A 57 2.55 14.40 4.32
C GLY A 57 3.79 13.67 3.84
N LYS A 58 4.92 14.38 3.71
CA LYS A 58 6.18 13.76 3.29
C LYS A 58 6.56 12.56 4.17
N PHE A 59 6.56 12.71 5.50
CA PHE A 59 6.96 11.59 6.36
C PHE A 59 5.88 10.50 6.40
N LEU A 60 4.57 10.85 6.32
CA LEU A 60 3.50 9.85 6.23
C LEU A 60 3.68 8.95 5.00
N LYS A 61 4.02 9.54 3.84
CA LYS A 61 4.36 8.78 2.64
C LYS A 61 5.57 7.88 2.87
N GLU A 62 6.65 8.42 3.44
CA GLU A 62 7.87 7.66 3.71
C GLU A 62 7.60 6.46 4.64
N ILE A 63 6.88 6.68 5.74
CA ILE A 63 6.48 5.62 6.68
C ILE A 63 5.58 4.61 5.97
N SER A 64 4.55 5.03 5.22
CA SER A 64 3.65 4.11 4.50
C SER A 64 4.38 3.11 3.60
N ILE A 65 5.48 3.54 2.96
CA ILE A 65 6.32 2.71 2.12
C ILE A 65 7.20 1.77 2.97
N GLN A 66 7.69 2.22 4.13
CA GLN A 66 8.42 1.35 5.05
C GLN A 66 7.51 0.26 5.64
N GLU A 67 6.28 0.60 6.06
CA GLU A 67 5.29 -0.37 6.52
C GLU A 67 5.02 -1.45 5.48
N MET A 68 4.88 -1.08 4.20
CA MET A 68 4.70 -2.07 3.12
C MET A 68 5.93 -2.99 2.99
N LYS A 69 7.14 -2.48 3.20
CA LYS A 69 8.36 -3.29 3.21
C LYS A 69 8.44 -4.20 4.44
N HIS A 70 7.98 -3.75 5.60
CA HIS A 70 7.87 -4.59 6.79
C HIS A 70 6.89 -5.73 6.51
N ALA A 71 5.71 -5.43 5.95
CA ALA A 71 4.74 -6.43 5.54
C ALA A 71 5.40 -7.47 4.61
N ALA A 72 6.07 -7.01 3.56
CA ALA A 72 6.76 -7.86 2.59
C ALA A 72 7.83 -8.76 3.25
N ALA A 73 8.69 -8.21 4.11
CA ALA A 73 9.73 -8.98 4.81
C ALA A 73 9.13 -10.05 5.75
N ILE A 74 8.03 -9.74 6.43
CA ILE A 74 7.33 -10.70 7.29
C ILE A 74 6.64 -11.78 6.44
N MET A 75 6.02 -11.42 5.30
CA MET A 75 5.45 -12.38 4.36
C MET A 75 6.53 -13.35 3.84
N GLU A 76 7.69 -12.82 3.43
CA GLU A 76 8.83 -13.62 2.98
C GLU A 76 9.24 -14.63 4.07
N ARG A 77 9.34 -14.17 5.32
CA ARG A 77 9.68 -15.01 6.46
C ARG A 77 8.66 -16.13 6.68
N ILE A 78 7.36 -15.82 6.61
CA ILE A 78 6.30 -16.83 6.73
C ILE A 78 6.44 -17.90 5.64
N TYR A 79 6.74 -17.50 4.41
CA TYR A 79 6.98 -18.44 3.30
C TYR A 79 8.22 -19.31 3.53
N TYR A 80 9.35 -18.74 4.00
CA TYR A 80 10.53 -19.52 4.37
C TYR A 80 10.27 -20.59 5.43
N LEU A 81 9.36 -20.29 6.36
CA LEU A 81 8.93 -21.21 7.40
C LEU A 81 7.92 -22.25 6.90
N GLY A 82 7.52 -22.20 5.63
CA GLY A 82 6.54 -23.10 5.03
C GLY A 82 5.08 -22.75 5.34
N GLY A 83 4.82 -21.55 5.89
CA GLY A 83 3.49 -21.03 6.13
C GLY A 83 2.85 -20.41 4.89
N GLN A 84 1.66 -19.82 5.06
CA GLN A 84 1.01 -18.98 4.05
C GLN A 84 0.76 -17.60 4.64
N ALA A 85 1.27 -16.57 3.96
CA ALA A 85 1.07 -15.20 4.38
C ALA A 85 -0.36 -14.73 4.05
N THR A 86 -0.98 -13.99 4.97
CA THR A 86 -2.31 -13.41 4.81
C THR A 86 -2.31 -12.23 3.85
N THR A 87 -3.43 -12.03 3.16
CA THR A 87 -3.75 -10.80 2.42
C THR A 87 -4.83 -9.96 3.12
N LYS A 88 -5.28 -10.40 4.29
CA LYS A 88 -6.31 -9.72 5.08
C LYS A 88 -5.63 -8.78 6.07
N SER A 89 -6.12 -7.55 6.13
CA SER A 89 -5.78 -6.56 7.15
C SER A 89 -7.03 -6.11 7.91
N LYS A 90 -6.84 -5.47 9.06
CA LYS A 90 -7.92 -4.70 9.69
C LYS A 90 -8.21 -3.46 8.83
N LYS A 91 -9.41 -2.90 8.97
CA LYS A 91 -9.81 -1.70 8.24
C LYS A 91 -8.94 -0.49 8.68
N PRO A 92 -8.25 0.21 7.75
CA PRO A 92 -7.57 1.47 8.06
C PRO A 92 -8.51 2.52 8.64
N VAL A 93 -8.01 3.35 9.56
CA VAL A 93 -8.74 4.50 10.13
C VAL A 93 -8.05 5.78 9.70
N VAL A 94 -8.70 6.55 8.83
CA VAL A 94 -8.15 7.82 8.30
C VAL A 94 -8.83 8.99 9.01
N GLY A 95 -8.08 9.75 9.81
CA GLY A 95 -8.60 10.91 10.54
C GLY A 95 -9.05 12.10 9.67
N GLY A 96 -9.38 13.21 10.33
CA GLY A 96 -9.79 14.47 9.72
C GLY A 96 -8.85 15.66 9.98
N SER A 97 -7.84 15.50 10.84
CA SER A 97 -6.90 16.58 11.19
C SER A 97 -5.47 16.09 11.45
N LEU A 98 -4.52 17.03 11.54
CA LEU A 98 -3.11 16.72 11.83
C LEU A 98 -2.95 16.07 13.21
N SER A 99 -3.63 16.59 14.23
CA SER A 99 -3.54 16.02 15.57
C SER A 99 -4.19 14.64 15.65
N GLU A 100 -5.26 14.39 14.89
CA GLU A 100 -5.90 13.08 14.82
C GLU A 100 -4.99 12.06 14.11
N PHE A 101 -4.37 12.44 12.99
CA PHE A 101 -3.38 11.61 12.31
C PHE A 101 -2.21 11.22 13.23
N ALA A 102 -1.70 12.17 14.00
CA ALA A 102 -0.64 11.92 14.96
C ALA A 102 -1.08 10.96 16.09
N LYS A 103 -2.29 11.14 16.64
CA LYS A 103 -2.83 10.26 17.69
C LYS A 103 -3.06 8.84 17.19
N LEU A 104 -3.67 8.69 16.02
CA LEU A 104 -3.89 7.40 15.37
C LEU A 104 -2.56 6.69 15.07
N GLY A 105 -1.56 7.45 14.60
CA GLY A 105 -0.20 6.93 14.40
C GLY A 105 0.43 6.45 15.70
N VAL A 106 0.40 7.25 16.77
CA VAL A 106 0.91 6.82 18.10
C VAL A 106 0.23 5.54 18.58
N GLU A 107 -1.11 5.47 18.51
CA GLU A 107 -1.86 4.27 18.92
C GLU A 107 -1.43 3.05 18.09
N ALA A 108 -1.36 3.19 16.77
CA ALA A 108 -0.95 2.11 15.88
C ALA A 108 0.49 1.64 16.14
N GLU A 109 1.45 2.55 16.36
CA GLU A 109 2.84 2.17 16.66
C GLU A 109 3.01 1.55 18.04
N GLU A 110 2.29 2.02 19.06
CA GLU A 110 2.29 1.38 20.38
C GLU A 110 1.73 -0.06 20.31
N GLU A 111 0.67 -0.29 19.54
CA GLU A 111 0.15 -1.64 19.27
C GLU A 111 1.19 -2.54 18.58
N ALA A 112 1.95 -1.99 17.61
CA ALA A 112 3.04 -2.70 16.92
C ALA A 112 4.11 -3.15 17.90
N LEU A 113 4.62 -2.23 18.73
CA LEU A 113 5.70 -2.51 19.66
C LEU A 113 5.31 -3.60 20.67
N ILE A 114 4.05 -3.62 21.12
CA ILE A 114 3.53 -4.68 21.99
C ILE A 114 3.54 -6.03 21.26
N LEU A 115 3.01 -6.07 20.02
CA LEU A 115 2.97 -7.29 19.21
C LEU A 115 4.37 -7.80 18.89
N TYR A 116 5.29 -6.92 18.50
CA TYR A 116 6.63 -7.29 18.04
C TYR A 116 7.50 -7.77 19.19
N ARG A 117 7.36 -7.19 20.39
CA ARG A 117 7.99 -7.74 21.59
C ARG A 117 7.54 -9.18 21.86
N ARG A 118 6.25 -9.48 21.71
CA ARG A 118 5.73 -10.84 21.82
C ARG A 118 6.31 -11.76 20.75
N ILE A 119 6.43 -11.30 19.50
CA ILE A 119 7.03 -12.09 18.41
C ILE A 119 8.51 -12.37 18.65
N ILE A 120 9.27 -11.37 19.11
CA ILE A 120 10.69 -11.50 19.48
C ILE A 120 10.89 -12.54 20.58
N ASP A 121 10.00 -12.55 21.59
CA ASP A 121 10.03 -13.54 22.66
C ASP A 121 9.67 -14.95 22.16
N GLU A 122 8.63 -15.09 21.34
CA GLU A 122 8.21 -16.39 20.78
C GLU A 122 9.23 -16.95 19.79
N SER A 123 9.80 -16.12 18.91
CA SER A 123 10.85 -16.54 17.96
C SER A 123 12.05 -17.12 18.69
N ARG A 124 12.48 -16.49 19.80
CA ARG A 124 13.54 -17.02 20.66
C ARG A 124 13.18 -18.36 21.30
N LYS A 125 11.94 -18.54 21.77
CA LYS A 125 11.49 -19.80 22.38
C LYS A 125 11.48 -20.97 21.40
N VAL A 126 11.08 -20.72 20.16
CA VAL A 126 11.02 -21.76 19.11
C VAL A 126 12.35 -21.96 18.38
N GLY A 127 13.36 -21.14 18.68
CA GLY A 127 14.69 -21.21 18.07
C GLY A 127 14.76 -20.59 16.67
N ASP A 128 13.85 -19.68 16.35
CA ASP A 128 13.82 -18.93 15.10
C ASP A 128 14.65 -17.64 15.20
N TYR A 129 15.96 -17.76 15.00
CA TYR A 129 16.89 -16.62 15.08
C TYR A 129 16.69 -15.58 13.97
N GLU A 130 16.29 -16.00 12.77
CA GLU A 130 16.08 -15.09 11.65
C GLU A 130 14.82 -14.24 11.85
N SER A 131 13.72 -14.83 12.35
CA SER A 131 12.56 -14.04 12.75
C SER A 131 12.88 -13.13 13.95
N HIS A 132 13.73 -13.59 14.88
CA HIS A 132 14.17 -12.74 16.00
C HIS A 132 14.89 -11.48 15.51
N GLU A 133 15.91 -11.63 14.66
CA GLU A 133 16.67 -10.50 14.10
C GLU A 133 15.79 -9.59 13.23
N LEU A 134 14.92 -10.17 12.40
CA LEU A 134 13.96 -9.42 11.60
C LEU A 134 13.07 -8.52 12.46
N PHE A 135 12.46 -9.07 13.51
CA PHE A 135 11.55 -8.30 14.36
C PHE A 135 12.29 -7.35 15.31
N GLU A 136 13.53 -7.63 15.74
CA GLU A 136 14.34 -6.65 16.47
C GLU A 136 14.62 -5.41 15.60
N LYS A 137 14.93 -5.63 14.32
CA LYS A 137 15.13 -4.54 13.36
C LYS A 137 13.85 -3.72 13.18
N ILE A 138 12.74 -4.38 12.83
CA ILE A 138 11.44 -3.72 12.61
C ILE A 138 11.01 -2.98 13.89
N TYR A 139 11.16 -3.59 15.07
CA TYR A 139 10.85 -2.96 16.35
C TYR A 139 11.58 -1.61 16.53
N GLY A 140 12.88 -1.54 16.18
CA GLY A 140 13.62 -0.29 16.24
C GLY A 140 13.17 0.76 15.21
N GLU A 141 12.72 0.32 14.04
CA GLU A 141 12.11 1.18 13.01
C GLU A 141 10.77 1.75 13.51
N GLU A 142 9.92 0.93 14.15
CA GLU A 142 8.65 1.37 14.76
C GLU A 142 8.82 2.32 15.94
N GLU A 143 9.87 2.16 16.76
CA GLU A 143 10.18 3.16 17.80
C GLU A 143 10.47 4.54 17.16
N GLY A 144 11.15 4.55 16.02
CA GLY A 144 11.38 5.75 15.22
C GLY A 144 10.08 6.37 14.71
N HIS A 145 9.17 5.56 14.18
CA HIS A 145 7.84 6.00 13.73
C HIS A 145 7.03 6.58 14.91
N LEU A 146 7.00 5.90 16.05
CA LEU A 146 6.31 6.34 17.26
C LEU A 146 6.80 7.72 17.71
N PHE A 147 8.11 7.90 17.85
CA PHE A 147 8.68 9.20 18.22
C PHE A 147 8.31 10.27 17.21
N LYS A 148 8.34 9.92 15.91
CA LYS A 148 7.98 10.86 14.86
C LYS A 148 6.53 11.33 15.00
N PHE A 149 5.58 10.44 15.25
CA PHE A 149 4.18 10.83 15.48
C PHE A 149 4.00 11.65 16.76
N GLN A 150 4.69 11.29 17.85
CA GLN A 150 4.62 12.01 19.13
C GLN A 150 5.01 13.49 19.01
N GLU A 151 5.92 13.85 18.09
CA GLU A 151 6.28 15.25 17.80
C GLU A 151 5.07 16.10 17.42
N TYR A 152 4.04 15.51 16.79
CA TYR A 152 2.90 16.23 16.22
C TYR A 152 1.61 16.13 17.05
N VAL A 153 1.53 15.30 18.09
CA VAL A 153 0.31 15.10 18.90
C VAL A 153 -0.21 16.39 19.55
N LYS A 154 0.69 17.33 19.87
CA LYS A 154 0.36 18.62 20.50
C LYS A 154 0.20 19.77 19.50
N VAL A 155 0.36 19.51 18.19
CA VAL A 155 0.07 20.50 17.15
C VAL A 155 -1.40 20.86 17.25
N ARG A 156 -1.68 22.16 17.27
CA ARG A 156 -3.06 22.65 17.28
C ARG A 156 -3.64 22.46 15.90
N ASP A 157 -4.80 21.82 15.84
CA ASP A 157 -5.58 21.76 14.62
C ASP A 157 -6.07 23.17 14.27
N GLU A 158 -5.95 23.52 13.00
CA GLU A 158 -6.42 24.79 12.48
C GLU A 158 -7.96 24.77 12.45
N SER A 159 -8.60 25.91 12.73
CA SER A 159 -10.06 26.00 12.73
C SER A 159 -10.59 25.79 11.32
N GLU A 160 -11.64 24.97 11.18
CA GLU A 160 -12.34 24.87 9.90
C GLU A 160 -12.94 26.24 9.54
N GLY A 161 -12.39 26.87 8.49
CA GLY A 161 -12.98 28.06 7.90
C GLY A 161 -14.31 27.72 7.22
N ASP A 162 -15.11 28.75 6.97
CA ASP A 162 -16.30 28.59 6.12
C ASP A 162 -15.85 28.16 4.71
N SER A 163 -16.34 27.01 4.25
CA SER A 163 -16.05 26.47 2.92
C SER A 163 -16.60 27.37 1.79
N GLY A 164 -17.46 28.33 2.13
CA GLY A 164 -18.13 29.21 1.19
C GLY A 164 -19.07 28.44 0.26
N GLU A 165 -19.62 29.13 -0.72
CA GLU A 165 -20.44 28.49 -1.75
C GLU A 165 -19.58 27.68 -2.72
N THR A 166 -19.98 26.44 -2.99
CA THR A 166 -19.33 25.59 -4.00
C THR A 166 -19.41 26.26 -5.37
N SER A 167 -18.25 26.61 -5.93
CA SER A 167 -18.13 27.22 -7.26
C SER A 167 -18.78 26.35 -8.35
N GLU A 168 -19.40 26.98 -9.36
CA GLU A 168 -20.13 26.29 -10.44
C GLU A 168 -19.32 25.16 -11.12
N TRP A 169 -18.03 25.37 -11.37
CA TRP A 169 -17.19 24.35 -12.04
C TRP A 169 -17.01 23.07 -11.20
N ARG A 170 -17.17 23.13 -9.88
CA ARG A 170 -17.08 21.98 -8.98
C ARG A 170 -18.35 21.14 -8.93
N LYS A 171 -19.47 21.64 -9.47
CA LYS A 171 -20.75 20.91 -9.47
C LYS A 171 -20.74 19.64 -10.33
N ILE A 172 -19.71 19.43 -11.15
CA ILE A 172 -19.53 18.21 -11.94
C ILE A 172 -19.09 17.00 -11.09
N TYR A 173 -18.57 17.24 -9.88
CA TYR A 173 -18.11 16.21 -8.95
C TYR A 173 -19.26 15.77 -8.05
N THR A 174 -19.90 14.67 -8.45
CA THR A 174 -21.06 14.11 -7.76
C THR A 174 -20.69 12.80 -7.05
N GLU A 175 -21.55 12.36 -6.14
CA GLU A 175 -21.35 11.12 -5.38
C GLU A 175 -21.14 9.88 -6.27
N ASP A 176 -21.87 9.78 -7.39
CA ASP A 176 -21.68 8.69 -8.36
C ASP A 176 -20.32 8.75 -9.06
N TYR A 177 -19.75 9.95 -9.23
CA TYR A 177 -18.42 10.11 -9.81
C TYR A 177 -17.34 9.73 -8.80
N PHE A 178 -17.48 10.14 -7.54
CA PHE A 178 -16.59 9.68 -6.45
C PHE A 178 -16.69 8.17 -6.25
N ALA A 179 -17.89 7.58 -6.35
CA ALA A 179 -18.05 6.13 -6.30
C ALA A 179 -17.33 5.43 -7.45
N LEU A 180 -17.28 6.02 -8.65
CA LEU A 180 -16.53 5.49 -9.78
C LEU A 180 -15.01 5.58 -9.55
N LEU A 181 -14.50 6.72 -9.06
CA LEU A 181 -13.09 6.89 -8.74
C LEU A 181 -12.64 5.98 -7.58
N ASN A 182 -13.50 5.77 -6.59
CA ASN A 182 -13.21 4.87 -5.47
C ASN A 182 -13.12 3.41 -5.89
N LYS A 183 -13.72 2.99 -7.01
CA LYS A 183 -13.46 1.65 -7.56
C LYS A 183 -12.01 1.50 -8.02
N ALA A 184 -11.40 2.57 -8.52
CA ALA A 184 -9.99 2.54 -8.88
C ALA A 184 -9.11 2.44 -7.63
N VAL A 185 -9.35 3.28 -6.61
CA VAL A 185 -8.67 3.18 -5.29
C VAL A 185 -8.78 1.77 -4.71
N ALA A 186 -9.97 1.17 -4.73
CA ALA A 186 -10.19 -0.18 -4.24
C ALA A 186 -9.41 -1.25 -5.04
N SER A 187 -9.32 -1.07 -6.35
CA SER A 187 -8.54 -1.94 -7.25
C SER A 187 -7.05 -1.83 -6.94
N GLU A 188 -6.52 -0.62 -6.77
CA GLU A 188 -5.12 -0.36 -6.42
C GLU A 188 -4.72 -0.99 -5.09
N ILE A 189 -5.53 -0.79 -4.03
CA ILE A 189 -5.29 -1.43 -2.73
C ILE A 189 -5.23 -2.96 -2.89
N SER A 190 -6.09 -3.52 -3.74
CA SER A 190 -6.10 -4.96 -4.00
C SER A 190 -4.82 -5.43 -4.70
N ALA A 191 -4.42 -4.71 -5.76
CA ALA A 191 -3.23 -5.00 -6.56
C ALA A 191 -1.95 -4.90 -5.72
N ILE A 192 -1.79 -3.85 -4.91
CA ILE A 192 -0.65 -3.68 -4.00
C ILE A 192 -0.48 -4.90 -3.08
N VAL A 193 -1.55 -5.32 -2.41
CA VAL A 193 -1.51 -6.46 -1.49
C VAL A 193 -1.26 -7.78 -2.23
N GLN A 194 -1.92 -7.98 -3.37
CA GLN A 194 -1.78 -9.18 -4.18
C GLN A 194 -0.36 -9.34 -4.72
N TYR A 195 0.18 -8.30 -5.35
CA TYR A 195 1.47 -8.33 -6.02
C TYR A 195 2.62 -8.40 -5.02
N THR A 196 2.51 -7.72 -3.88
CA THR A 196 3.49 -7.85 -2.78
C THR A 196 3.53 -9.29 -2.28
N ASN A 197 2.37 -9.88 -1.99
CA ASN A 197 2.33 -11.25 -1.48
C ASN A 197 2.86 -12.28 -2.49
N GLN A 198 2.48 -12.15 -3.77
CA GLN A 198 2.97 -12.99 -4.84
C GLN A 198 4.47 -12.80 -5.13
N HIS A 199 4.98 -11.57 -4.99
CA HIS A 199 6.41 -11.27 -5.07
C HIS A 199 7.21 -12.11 -4.06
N GLU A 200 6.76 -12.13 -2.81
CA GLU A 200 7.43 -12.84 -1.72
C GLU A 200 7.27 -14.36 -1.83
N LYS A 201 6.09 -14.84 -2.23
CA LYS A 201 5.89 -16.28 -2.53
C LYS A 201 6.78 -16.72 -3.70
N ALA A 202 6.92 -15.89 -4.74
CA ALA A 202 7.81 -16.16 -5.87
C ALA A 202 9.29 -16.13 -5.47
N ALA A 203 9.68 -15.26 -4.54
CA ALA A 203 11.04 -15.20 -3.99
C ALA A 203 11.40 -16.53 -3.31
N LEU A 204 10.52 -17.11 -2.49
CA LEU A 204 10.72 -18.46 -1.93
C LEU A 204 10.85 -19.51 -3.05
N LEU A 205 9.91 -19.53 -4.00
CA LEU A 205 9.89 -20.51 -5.08
C LEU A 205 11.12 -20.40 -6.00
N SER A 206 11.87 -19.30 -5.93
CA SER A 206 13.13 -19.12 -6.65
C SER A 206 14.29 -19.92 -6.08
N LEU A 207 14.18 -20.41 -4.84
CA LEU A 207 15.27 -21.13 -4.16
C LEU A 207 15.27 -22.64 -4.42
N ARG A 208 14.44 -23.12 -5.35
CA ARG A 208 14.46 -24.52 -5.78
C ARG A 208 15.82 -24.89 -6.39
N MET A 209 16.06 -26.19 -6.49
CA MET A 209 17.23 -26.70 -7.22
C MET A 209 17.23 -26.16 -8.67
N LYS A 210 18.43 -25.79 -9.14
CA LYS A 210 18.66 -25.36 -10.52
C LYS A 210 18.59 -26.58 -11.44
N GLU A 211 17.84 -26.49 -12.53
CA GLU A 211 17.56 -27.63 -13.42
C GLU A 211 18.25 -27.51 -14.78
N THR A 212 18.68 -26.31 -15.18
CA THR A 212 19.28 -26.07 -16.50
C THR A 212 20.66 -25.42 -16.39
N PRO A 213 21.55 -25.62 -17.39
CA PRO A 213 22.83 -24.89 -17.45
C PRO A 213 22.66 -23.38 -17.43
N LEU A 214 21.57 -22.87 -18.03
CA LEU A 214 21.28 -21.43 -18.04
C LEU A 214 21.05 -20.92 -16.61
N GLU A 215 20.22 -21.59 -15.82
CA GLU A 215 19.99 -21.23 -14.41
C GLU A 215 21.26 -21.31 -13.56
N VAL A 216 22.15 -22.26 -13.86
CA VAL A 216 23.46 -22.38 -13.19
C VAL A 216 24.31 -21.16 -13.47
N ILE A 217 24.42 -20.75 -14.75
CA ILE A 217 25.27 -19.64 -15.19
C ILE A 217 24.71 -18.28 -14.77
N THR A 218 23.40 -18.08 -14.88
CA THR A 218 22.75 -16.78 -14.59
C THR A 218 22.37 -16.60 -13.13
N GLU A 219 22.37 -17.69 -12.36
CA GLU A 219 21.80 -17.74 -11.01
C GLU A 219 20.33 -17.27 -10.96
N LYS A 220 19.61 -17.42 -12.07
CA LYS A 220 18.25 -16.92 -12.25
C LYS A 220 17.37 -17.98 -12.88
N ASN A 221 16.20 -18.21 -12.27
CA ASN A 221 15.13 -19.05 -12.81
C ASN A 221 13.86 -18.21 -13.07
N LYS A 222 12.83 -18.86 -13.62
CA LYS A 222 11.54 -18.21 -13.97
C LYS A 222 10.91 -17.51 -12.76
N THR A 223 10.88 -18.16 -11.59
CA THR A 223 10.29 -17.61 -10.36
C THR A 223 11.06 -16.38 -9.87
N LYS A 224 12.40 -16.36 -9.95
CA LYS A 224 13.19 -15.15 -9.66
C LYS A 224 12.85 -14.00 -10.62
N ALA A 225 12.70 -14.28 -11.92
CA ALA A 225 12.33 -13.26 -12.90
C ALA A 225 10.95 -12.66 -12.64
N ILE A 226 9.97 -13.49 -12.27
CA ILE A 226 8.62 -13.07 -11.92
C ILE A 226 8.63 -12.27 -10.61
N SER A 227 9.37 -12.72 -9.60
CA SER A 227 9.55 -11.97 -8.35
C SER A 227 10.09 -10.56 -8.64
N ASP A 228 11.18 -10.43 -9.41
CA ASP A 228 11.74 -9.12 -9.76
C ASP A 228 10.75 -8.22 -10.54
N LEU A 229 9.94 -8.82 -11.42
CA LEU A 229 8.88 -8.13 -12.18
C LEU A 229 7.81 -7.56 -11.24
N LEU A 230 7.24 -8.40 -10.38
CA LEU A 230 6.18 -8.01 -9.44
C LEU A 230 6.62 -6.90 -8.50
N LYS A 231 7.89 -6.92 -8.07
CA LYS A 231 8.45 -5.87 -7.21
C LYS A 231 8.35 -4.48 -7.83
N GLY A 232 8.63 -4.36 -9.12
CA GLY A 232 8.53 -3.09 -9.83
C GLY A 232 7.09 -2.64 -10.05
N ILE A 233 6.17 -3.59 -10.20
CA ILE A 233 4.75 -3.32 -10.47
C ILE A 233 4.06 -2.84 -9.19
N PHE A 234 4.16 -3.56 -8.07
CA PHE A 234 3.46 -3.13 -6.84
C PHE A 234 3.92 -1.75 -6.32
N MET A 235 5.17 -1.35 -6.60
CA MET A 235 5.64 0.01 -6.29
C MET A 235 4.96 1.07 -7.17
N GLN A 236 4.63 0.75 -8.43
CA GLN A 236 3.84 1.62 -9.29
C GLN A 236 2.37 1.67 -8.83
N GLU A 237 1.78 0.54 -8.41
CA GLU A 237 0.42 0.54 -7.85
C GLU A 237 0.30 1.43 -6.60
N MET A 238 1.34 1.48 -5.76
CA MET A 238 1.41 2.44 -4.66
C MET A 238 1.37 3.90 -5.13
N GLU A 239 2.03 4.22 -6.25
CA GLU A 239 1.98 5.56 -6.86
C GLU A 239 0.62 5.85 -7.51
N HIS A 240 -0.05 4.85 -8.08
CA HIS A 240 -1.40 4.98 -8.61
C HIS A 240 -2.41 5.27 -7.49
N LEU A 241 -2.34 4.49 -6.40
CA LEU A 241 -3.13 4.71 -5.18
C LEU A 241 -2.96 6.13 -4.65
N GLU A 242 -1.71 6.61 -4.59
CA GLU A 242 -1.37 7.96 -4.17
C GLU A 242 -2.09 9.00 -5.05
N LYS A 243 -1.85 8.98 -6.37
CA LYS A 243 -2.41 9.95 -7.33
C LYS A 243 -3.93 9.98 -7.34
N ILE A 244 -4.56 8.81 -7.35
CA ILE A 244 -6.02 8.70 -7.43
C ILE A 244 -6.65 9.20 -6.12
N SER A 245 -6.08 8.83 -4.96
CA SER A 245 -6.60 9.26 -3.66
C SER A 245 -6.39 10.75 -3.45
N GLU A 246 -5.22 11.30 -3.79
CA GLU A 246 -4.96 12.75 -3.79
C GLU A 246 -6.00 13.47 -4.63
N ARG A 247 -6.29 12.98 -5.83
CA ARG A 247 -7.29 13.58 -6.71
C ARG A 247 -8.67 13.59 -6.08
N ILE A 248 -9.10 12.50 -5.44
CA ILE A 248 -10.39 12.43 -4.73
C ILE A 248 -10.44 13.45 -3.59
N TYR A 249 -9.41 13.50 -2.75
CA TYR A 249 -9.33 14.43 -1.62
C TYR A 249 -9.28 15.89 -2.04
N LEU A 250 -8.53 16.19 -3.09
CA LEU A 250 -8.41 17.51 -3.70
C LEU A 250 -9.75 18.03 -4.26
N LEU A 251 -10.64 17.12 -4.63
CA LEU A 251 -12.01 17.39 -5.06
C LEU A 251 -13.02 17.43 -3.92
N GLU A 252 -12.55 17.29 -2.67
CA GLU A 252 -13.30 17.18 -1.41
C GLU A 252 -14.11 15.89 -1.24
N GLY A 253 -13.83 14.86 -2.04
CA GLY A 253 -14.33 13.50 -1.79
C GLY A 253 -13.62 12.83 -0.61
N GLU A 254 -13.96 11.56 -0.39
CA GLU A 254 -13.26 10.67 0.55
C GLU A 254 -12.85 9.38 -0.18
N ALA A 255 -11.58 9.01 -0.06
CA ALA A 255 -11.06 7.78 -0.61
C ALA A 255 -11.52 6.57 0.23
N THR A 256 -11.83 5.47 -0.45
CA THR A 256 -12.13 4.19 0.21
C THR A 256 -10.87 3.57 0.79
N VAL A 257 -11.05 2.81 1.86
CA VAL A 257 -9.99 2.03 2.52
C VAL A 257 -10.09 0.53 2.24
N ASN A 258 -11.14 0.11 1.52
CA ASN A 258 -11.45 -1.30 1.31
C ASN A 258 -10.96 -1.73 -0.08
N PRO A 259 -10.22 -2.85 -0.19
CA PRO A 259 -9.88 -3.43 -1.49
C PRO A 259 -11.10 -4.06 -2.16
N GLU A 260 -11.21 -3.89 -3.47
CA GLU A 260 -12.21 -4.58 -4.30
C GLU A 260 -11.68 -4.76 -5.73
N PRO A 261 -11.63 -5.99 -6.28
CA PRO A 261 -11.93 -7.27 -5.62
C PRO A 261 -10.97 -7.57 -4.46
N LEU A 262 -11.24 -8.58 -3.64
CA LEU A 262 -10.27 -8.99 -2.62
C LEU A 262 -9.01 -9.59 -3.28
N PRO A 263 -7.81 -9.34 -2.74
CA PRO A 263 -6.55 -9.89 -3.26
C PRO A 263 -6.58 -11.43 -3.32
N LYS A 264 -6.02 -12.01 -4.38
CA LYS A 264 -5.93 -13.46 -4.57
C LYS A 264 -4.50 -13.86 -4.85
N VAL A 265 -4.00 -14.87 -4.14
CA VAL A 265 -2.62 -15.35 -4.28
C VAL A 265 -2.65 -16.73 -4.93
N GLY A 266 -1.90 -16.91 -6.01
CA GLY A 266 -1.75 -18.21 -6.69
C GLY A 266 -0.86 -19.20 -5.94
N ASP A 267 -0.60 -20.36 -6.53
CA ASP A 267 0.35 -21.35 -5.97
C ASP A 267 1.63 -21.48 -6.78
N THR A 268 1.54 -21.25 -8.09
CA THR A 268 2.68 -21.32 -9.01
C THR A 268 3.00 -19.98 -9.64
N ALA A 269 4.21 -19.86 -10.18
CA ALA A 269 4.63 -18.71 -10.98
C ALA A 269 3.64 -18.37 -12.11
N ASP A 270 3.02 -19.38 -12.73
CA ASP A 270 2.04 -19.16 -13.80
C ASP A 270 0.69 -18.68 -13.26
N ASP A 271 0.30 -19.14 -12.07
CA ASP A 271 -0.93 -18.64 -11.42
C ASP A 271 -0.78 -17.16 -11.07
N PHE A 272 0.40 -16.76 -10.59
CA PHE A 272 0.70 -15.36 -10.30
C PHE A 272 0.49 -14.50 -11.55
N LEU A 273 1.18 -14.85 -12.64
CA LEU A 273 1.09 -14.16 -13.91
C LEU A 273 -0.36 -14.09 -14.43
N ARG A 274 -1.14 -15.17 -14.32
CA ARG A 274 -2.55 -15.17 -14.79
C ARG A 274 -3.46 -14.31 -13.93
N LEU A 275 -3.29 -14.35 -12.61
CA LEU A 275 -4.07 -13.53 -11.67
C LEU A 275 -3.77 -12.05 -11.86
N ASP A 276 -2.49 -11.70 -11.99
CA ASP A 276 -2.04 -10.31 -12.14
C ASP A 276 -2.41 -9.78 -13.52
N HIS A 277 -2.17 -10.53 -14.59
CA HIS A 277 -2.64 -10.18 -15.93
C HIS A 277 -4.16 -9.92 -15.99
N LYS A 278 -4.95 -10.68 -15.22
CA LYS A 278 -6.39 -10.43 -15.11
C LYS A 278 -6.68 -9.13 -14.37
N ALA A 279 -5.98 -8.85 -13.27
CA ALA A 279 -6.13 -7.62 -12.51
C ALA A 279 -5.81 -6.39 -13.37
N GLU A 280 -4.69 -6.40 -14.11
CA GLU A 280 -4.33 -5.35 -15.08
C GLU A 280 -5.43 -5.13 -16.12
N ASN A 281 -5.96 -6.22 -16.71
CA ASN A 281 -7.05 -6.12 -17.68
C ASN A 281 -8.30 -5.45 -17.09
N ASP A 282 -8.68 -5.86 -15.88
CA ASP A 282 -9.86 -5.31 -15.20
C ASP A 282 -9.65 -3.82 -14.87
N ALA A 283 -8.45 -3.43 -14.42
CA ALA A 283 -8.05 -2.05 -14.15
C ALA A 283 -8.09 -1.20 -15.42
N ILE A 284 -7.46 -1.63 -16.52
CA ILE A 284 -7.50 -0.94 -17.83
C ILE A 284 -8.95 -0.68 -18.28
N VAL A 285 -9.82 -1.69 -18.19
CA VAL A 285 -11.23 -1.56 -18.57
C VAL A 285 -11.98 -0.58 -17.68
N LEU A 286 -11.70 -0.57 -16.37
CA LEU A 286 -12.27 0.39 -15.44
C LEU A 286 -11.77 1.82 -15.73
N TYR A 287 -10.47 1.98 -15.94
CA TYR A 287 -9.84 3.29 -16.09
C TYR A 287 -10.23 3.96 -17.41
N ARG A 288 -10.41 3.18 -18.49
CA ARG A 288 -11.02 3.69 -19.73
C ARG A 288 -12.43 4.24 -19.52
N LYS A 289 -13.25 3.60 -18.66
CA LYS A 289 -14.58 4.14 -18.30
C LYS A 289 -14.46 5.44 -17.49
N ILE A 290 -13.47 5.54 -16.61
CA ILE A 290 -13.20 6.77 -15.86
C ILE A 290 -12.77 7.90 -16.80
N ILE A 291 -11.89 7.62 -17.78
CA ILE A 291 -11.46 8.58 -18.81
C ILE A 291 -12.66 9.10 -19.60
N GLU A 292 -13.54 8.20 -20.06
CA GLU A 292 -14.76 8.57 -20.78
C GLU A 292 -15.68 9.46 -19.92
N GLU A 293 -15.87 9.11 -18.65
CA GLU A 293 -16.73 9.87 -17.74
C GLU A 293 -16.14 11.24 -17.41
N ALA A 294 -14.82 11.30 -17.17
CA ALA A 294 -14.08 12.54 -16.97
C ALA A 294 -14.21 13.46 -18.20
N MET A 295 -14.09 12.90 -19.40
CA MET A 295 -14.27 13.64 -20.66
C MET A 295 -15.70 14.20 -20.78
N LYS A 296 -16.73 13.40 -20.50
CA LYS A 296 -18.14 13.85 -20.57
C LYS A 296 -18.42 15.01 -19.60
N ARG A 297 -17.82 14.97 -18.42
CA ARG A 297 -17.97 15.99 -17.37
C ARG A 297 -17.11 17.22 -17.58
N GLY A 298 -16.14 17.17 -18.51
CA GLY A 298 -15.15 18.22 -18.71
C GLY A 298 -14.02 18.24 -17.66
N ASP A 299 -13.88 17.17 -16.86
CA ASP A 299 -12.76 17.03 -15.92
C ASP A 299 -11.48 16.64 -16.65
N THR A 300 -10.77 17.67 -17.12
CA THR A 300 -9.56 17.50 -17.92
C THR A 300 -8.39 16.92 -17.11
N LEU A 301 -8.31 17.21 -15.81
CA LEU A 301 -7.18 16.78 -14.99
C LEU A 301 -7.29 15.29 -14.64
N THR A 302 -8.47 14.85 -14.18
CA THR A 302 -8.69 13.41 -13.93
C THR A 302 -8.55 12.61 -15.21
N ARG A 303 -9.08 13.11 -16.34
CA ARG A 303 -8.89 12.45 -17.64
C ARG A 303 -7.42 12.21 -17.96
N ARG A 304 -6.58 13.25 -17.92
CA ARG A 304 -5.14 13.13 -18.23
C ARG A 304 -4.42 12.21 -17.26
N MET A 305 -4.71 12.32 -15.97
CA MET A 305 -4.13 11.46 -14.94
C MET A 305 -4.43 9.98 -15.23
N PHE A 306 -5.67 9.63 -15.56
CA PHE A 306 -6.03 8.25 -15.91
C PHE A 306 -5.50 7.82 -17.28
N GLU A 307 -5.35 8.73 -18.26
CA GLU A 307 -4.66 8.42 -19.52
C GLU A 307 -3.21 7.98 -19.26
N ASP A 308 -2.49 8.69 -18.38
CA ASP A 308 -1.12 8.33 -18.00
C ASP A 308 -1.06 6.99 -17.25
N ILE A 309 -1.97 6.76 -16.28
CA ILE A 309 -2.05 5.50 -15.54
C ILE A 309 -2.37 4.34 -16.50
N VAL A 310 -3.35 4.47 -17.39
CA VAL A 310 -3.70 3.40 -18.36
C VAL A 310 -2.52 3.01 -19.23
N ILE A 311 -1.66 3.95 -19.62
CA ILE A 311 -0.43 3.62 -20.38
C ILE A 311 0.51 2.74 -19.54
N GLN A 312 0.59 2.96 -18.22
CA GLN A 312 1.40 2.18 -17.29
C GLN A 312 0.81 0.77 -17.11
N GLU A 313 -0.50 0.66 -16.86
CA GLU A 313 -1.25 -0.61 -16.78
C GLU A 313 -1.12 -1.44 -18.06
N GLU A 314 -1.27 -0.82 -19.24
CA GLU A 314 -1.04 -1.50 -20.52
C GLU A 314 0.39 -2.05 -20.59
N GLY A 315 1.37 -1.29 -20.12
CA GLY A 315 2.76 -1.73 -20.01
C GLY A 315 2.94 -2.95 -19.09
N HIS A 316 2.23 -3.01 -17.97
CA HIS A 316 2.23 -4.17 -17.07
C HIS A 316 1.54 -5.37 -17.71
N TYR A 317 0.37 -5.16 -18.30
CA TYR A 317 -0.39 -6.17 -19.05
C TYR A 317 0.46 -6.87 -20.11
N TRP A 318 1.15 -6.11 -20.96
CA TRP A 318 2.02 -6.69 -22.00
C TRP A 318 3.20 -7.45 -21.41
N LYS A 319 3.81 -6.98 -20.31
CA LYS A 319 4.87 -7.72 -19.63
C LYS A 319 4.36 -9.06 -19.10
N PHE A 320 3.15 -9.13 -18.54
CA PHE A 320 2.59 -10.39 -18.11
C PHE A 320 2.28 -11.32 -19.29
N ASP A 321 1.74 -10.79 -20.39
CA ASP A 321 1.47 -11.57 -21.61
C ASP A 321 2.76 -12.17 -22.19
N ASP A 322 3.86 -11.41 -22.23
CA ASP A 322 5.16 -11.89 -22.68
C ASP A 322 5.69 -13.07 -21.83
N TYR A 323 5.41 -13.09 -20.53
CA TYR A 323 5.84 -14.16 -19.62
C TYR A 323 4.91 -15.39 -19.63
N LEU A 324 3.68 -15.25 -20.13
CA LEU A 324 2.69 -16.32 -20.22
C LEU A 324 2.77 -17.14 -21.52
N ARG A 325 3.45 -16.61 -22.55
CA ARG A 325 3.66 -17.27 -23.85
C ARG A 325 4.71 -18.39 -23.80
#